data_AF-A0A1W9LVS9-F1
#
_entry.id   AF-A0A1W9LVS9-F1
#
_cell.length_a   1.000
_cell.length_b   1.000
_cell.length_c   1.000
_cell.angle_alpha   90.00
_cell.angle_beta   90.00
_cell.angle_gamma   90.00
#
_symmetry.space_group_name_H-M   'P 1'
#
loop_
_entity.id
_entity.type
_entity.pdbx_description
1 polymer ?
#
loop_
_entity_poly.entity_id
_entity_poly.type
_entity_poly.pdbx_seq_one_letter_code
_entity_poly.pdbx_strand_id
1 'polypeptide(L)'
;MTAAVGLLTGLALLVPGVIQAQEIKVGFNIPLTGDIPKVGEGTKYAAELYLAELNAAGGLKLGDKSYKLKFIYEDNESKAESATAAALKLIAQDGVLAMIGPQSSKQAIPAGEV
;
A
#
# COMPACT_ATOMS: atom_id res chain seq x y z
N MET A 1 -45.05 34.60 -38.24
CA MET A 1 -44.12 33.62 -38.85
C MET A 1 -43.51 32.81 -37.71
N THR A 2 -44.11 31.65 -37.43
CA THR A 2 -43.50 30.29 -37.57
C THR A 2 -42.55 29.96 -36.42
N ALA A 3 -43.02 29.23 -35.39
CA ALA A 3 -42.82 27.77 -35.17
C ALA A 3 -41.39 27.46 -34.66
N ALA A 4 -41.13 26.62 -33.65
CA ALA A 4 -41.74 25.33 -33.38
C ALA A 4 -41.49 24.86 -31.92
N VAL A 5 -42.45 24.08 -31.44
CA VAL A 5 -42.34 23.13 -30.32
C VAL A 5 -41.28 22.07 -30.68
N GLY A 6 -40.38 21.76 -29.76
CA GLY A 6 -39.35 20.75 -29.95
C GLY A 6 -39.01 20.05 -28.64
N LEU A 7 -39.82 19.05 -28.30
CA LEU A 7 -39.56 18.05 -27.27
C LEU A 7 -38.28 17.26 -27.65
N LEU A 8 -37.17 17.47 -26.93
CA LEU A 8 -36.05 16.52 -26.92
C LEU A 8 -35.68 16.19 -25.48
N THR A 9 -36.16 15.02 -25.07
CA THR A 9 -35.64 14.15 -24.01
C THR A 9 -34.11 14.07 -24.07
N GLY A 10 -33.44 14.86 -23.24
CA GLY A 10 -31.99 14.79 -23.03
C GLY A 10 -31.65 13.74 -21.99
N LEU A 11 -31.30 12.56 -22.48
CA LEU A 11 -30.71 11.42 -21.78
C LEU A 11 -29.81 11.87 -20.62
N ALA A 12 -30.22 11.57 -19.38
CA ALA A 12 -29.35 11.68 -18.22
C ALA A 12 -28.16 10.75 -18.46
N LEU A 13 -27.01 11.34 -18.77
CA LEU A 13 -25.73 10.65 -18.80
C LEU A 13 -25.51 10.05 -17.41
N LEU A 14 -25.81 8.75 -17.29
CA LEU A 14 -25.32 7.89 -16.23
C LEU A 14 -23.80 7.96 -16.32
N VAL A 15 -23.21 8.89 -15.55
CA VAL A 15 -21.76 8.89 -15.29
C VAL A 15 -21.51 7.54 -14.63
N PRO A 16 -20.81 6.59 -15.28
CA PRO A 16 -20.40 5.37 -14.60
C PRO A 16 -19.58 5.85 -13.41
N GLY A 17 -20.04 5.55 -12.20
CA GLY A 17 -19.29 5.89 -10.99
C GLY A 17 -17.88 5.40 -11.19
N VAL A 18 -16.92 6.33 -11.25
CA VAL A 18 -15.50 6.00 -11.29
C VAL A 18 -15.28 5.16 -10.05
N ILE A 19 -15.11 3.85 -10.23
CA ILE A 19 -14.66 2.96 -9.15
C ILE A 19 -13.26 3.46 -8.83
N GLN A 20 -13.18 4.36 -7.85
CA GLN A 20 -11.90 4.78 -7.33
C GLN A 20 -11.29 3.54 -6.68
N ALA A 21 -10.26 2.99 -7.30
CA ALA A 21 -9.55 1.85 -6.76
C ALA A 21 -9.07 2.22 -5.34
N GLN A 22 -9.60 1.53 -4.33
CA GLN A 22 -9.19 1.75 -2.96
C GLN A 22 -7.73 1.34 -2.81
N GLU A 23 -6.92 2.24 -2.25
CA GLU A 23 -5.50 1.99 -2.00
C GLU A 23 -5.32 1.38 -0.61
N ILE A 24 -4.65 0.23 -0.55
CA ILE A 24 -4.25 -0.43 0.69
C ILE A 24 -2.77 -0.15 0.90
N LYS A 25 -2.43 0.53 1.99
CA LYS A 25 -1.05 0.78 2.39
C LYS A 25 -0.50 -0.40 3.17
N VAL A 26 0.67 -0.89 2.78
CA VAL A 26 1.40 -1.94 3.50
C VAL A 26 2.78 -1.39 3.85
N GLY A 27 3.11 -1.43 5.14
CA GLY A 27 4.39 -0.97 5.67
C GLY A 27 5.42 -2.09 5.67
N PHE A 28 6.68 -1.74 5.48
CA PHE A 28 7.82 -2.63 5.57
C PHE A 28 8.79 -2.06 6.58
N ASN A 29 8.94 -2.76 7.70
CA ASN A 29 9.92 -2.44 8.74
C ASN A 29 11.11 -3.37 8.51
N ILE A 30 12.10 -2.94 7.73
CA ILE A 30 13.16 -3.81 7.21
C ILE A 30 14.55 -3.21 7.40
N PRO A 31 15.61 -4.03 7.57
CA PRO A 31 16.97 -3.52 7.69
C PRO A 31 17.52 -3.15 6.32
N LEU A 32 17.33 -1.90 5.90
CA LEU A 32 17.96 -1.37 4.68
C LEU A 32 19.42 -0.98 4.95
N THR A 33 19.73 -0.65 6.21
CA THR A 33 21.10 -0.43 6.68
C THR A 33 21.41 -1.30 7.92
N GLY A 34 22.64 -1.17 8.44
CA GLY A 34 23.11 -1.88 9.63
C GLY A 34 23.80 -3.21 9.30
N ASP A 35 23.57 -4.23 10.13
CA ASP A 35 24.31 -5.49 10.11
C ASP A 35 23.91 -6.42 8.95
N ILE A 36 22.64 -6.37 8.54
CA ILE A 36 22.05 -7.30 7.55
C ILE A 36 21.32 -6.59 6.39
N PRO A 37 21.92 -5.57 5.75
CA PRO A 37 21.26 -4.75 4.73
C PRO A 37 20.82 -5.58 3.53
N LYS A 38 21.56 -6.65 3.20
CA LYS A 38 21.24 -7.50 2.06
C LYS A 38 19.92 -8.25 2.21
N VAL A 39 19.52 -8.54 3.44
CA VAL A 39 18.22 -9.17 3.75
C VAL A 39 17.08 -8.18 3.51
N GLY A 40 17.25 -6.91 3.92
CA GLY A 40 16.26 -5.87 3.65
C GLY A 40 16.15 -5.53 2.17
N GLU A 41 17.27 -5.41 1.47
CA GLU A 41 17.29 -5.25 0.00
C GLU A 41 16.53 -6.38 -0.69
N GLY A 42 16.82 -7.64 -0.35
CA GLY A 42 16.13 -8.80 -0.90
C GLY A 42 14.62 -8.74 -0.66
N THR A 43 14.22 -8.33 0.54
CA THR A 43 12.79 -8.15 0.89
C THR A 43 12.15 -7.06 0.06
N LYS A 44 12.82 -5.92 -0.11
CA LYS A 44 12.32 -4.80 -0.94
C LYS A 44 12.17 -5.22 -2.40
N TYR A 45 13.17 -5.87 -2.99
CA TYR A 45 13.09 -6.33 -4.37
C TYR A 45 11.98 -7.34 -4.59
N ALA A 46 11.80 -8.29 -3.66
CA ALA A 46 10.70 -9.25 -3.73
C ALA A 46 9.33 -8.56 -3.64
N ALA A 47 9.19 -7.58 -2.74
CA ALA A 47 7.97 -6.80 -2.62
C ALA A 47 7.66 -6.02 -3.91
N GLU A 48 8.63 -5.29 -4.46
CA GLU A 48 8.44 -4.51 -5.69
C GLU A 48 8.12 -5.40 -6.90
N LEU A 49 8.75 -6.59 -6.99
CA LEU A 49 8.41 -7.58 -8.02
C LEU A 49 6.95 -8.01 -7.90
N TYR A 50 6.49 -8.35 -6.69
CA TYR A 50 5.10 -8.73 -6.44
C TYR A 50 4.12 -7.58 -6.72
N LEU A 51 4.50 -6.34 -6.37
CA LEU A 51 3.69 -5.15 -6.68
C LEU A 51 3.55 -4.95 -8.19
N ALA A 52 4.62 -5.16 -8.95
CA ALA A 52 4.60 -5.08 -10.40
C ALA A 52 3.68 -6.16 -11.01
N GLU A 53 3.79 -7.40 -10.54
CA GLU A 53 2.91 -8.51 -10.96
C GLU A 53 1.44 -8.23 -10.66
N LEU A 54 1.13 -7.77 -9.44
CA LEU A 54 -0.22 -7.39 -9.06
C LEU A 54 -0.77 -6.26 -9.91
N ASN A 55 0.02 -5.21 -10.14
CA ASN A 55 -0.39 -4.08 -10.97
C ASN A 55 -0.62 -4.50 -12.42
N ALA A 56 0.22 -5.40 -12.96
CA ALA A 56 0.02 -5.98 -14.29
C ALA A 56 -1.25 -6.85 -14.37
N ALA A 57 -1.62 -7.52 -13.28
CA ALA A 57 -2.84 -8.31 -13.16
C ALA A 57 -4.12 -7.47 -12.90
N GLY A 58 -4.00 -6.14 -12.82
CA GLY A 58 -5.13 -5.22 -12.59
C GLY A 58 -5.41 -4.89 -11.12
N GLY A 59 -4.46 -5.16 -10.23
CA GLY A 59 -4.55 -4.92 -8.79
C GLY A 59 -4.96 -6.16 -7.98
N LEU A 60 -5.01 -6.00 -6.66
CA LEU A 60 -5.43 -7.05 -5.74
C LEU A 60 -6.95 -7.19 -5.77
N LYS A 61 -7.45 -8.35 -6.20
CA LYS A 61 -8.88 -8.66 -6.20
C LYS A 61 -9.32 -9.23 -4.85
N LEU A 62 -10.28 -8.58 -4.20
CA LEU A 62 -11.01 -9.11 -3.04
C LEU A 62 -12.50 -9.09 -3.34
N GLY A 63 -13.07 -10.27 -3.58
CA GLY A 63 -14.45 -10.39 -4.07
C GLY A 63 -14.62 -9.66 -5.38
N ASP A 64 -15.65 -8.81 -5.47
CA ASP A 64 -15.96 -8.03 -6.66
C ASP A 64 -15.16 -6.72 -6.78
N LYS A 65 -14.26 -6.44 -5.82
CA LYS A 65 -13.50 -5.20 -5.75
C LYS A 65 -12.03 -5.41 -6.09
N SER A 66 -11.45 -4.43 -6.77
CA SER A 66 -10.02 -4.37 -7.06
C SER A 66 -9.38 -3.24 -6.25
N TYR A 67 -8.28 -3.56 -5.59
CA TYR A 67 -7.52 -2.67 -4.72
C TYR A 67 -6.12 -2.45 -5.30
N LYS A 68 -5.60 -1.24 -5.12
CA LYS A 68 -4.18 -0.95 -5.40
C LYS A 68 -3.40 -1.11 -4.10
N LEU A 69 -2.23 -1.73 -4.18
CA LEU A 69 -1.31 -1.75 -3.04
C LEU A 69 -0.35 -0.57 -3.14
N LYS A 70 -0.05 0.03 -1.98
CA LYS A 70 1.02 1.01 -1.84
C LYS A 70 1.97 0.55 -0.76
N PHE A 71 3.23 0.35 -1.12
CA PHE A 71 4.26 -0.09 -0.20
C PHE A 71 5.00 1.12 0.37
N ILE A 72 5.21 1.11 1.69
CA ILE A 72 5.93 2.14 2.43
C ILE A 72 7.07 1.42 3.15
N TYR A 73 8.30 1.86 2.92
CA TYR A 73 9.49 1.21 3.44
C TYR A 73 10.15 2.09 4.50
N GLU A 74 10.35 1.53 5.69
CA GLU A 74 11.10 2.14 6.76
C GLU A 74 12.34 1.32 7.07
N ASP A 75 13.47 2.01 7.19
CA ASP A 75 14.72 1.42 7.61
C ASP A 75 14.76 1.32 9.14
N ASN A 76 15.06 0.13 9.63
CA ASN A 76 15.24 -0.11 11.06
C ASN A 76 16.71 -0.32 11.47
N GLU A 77 17.67 -0.09 10.57
CA GLU A 77 19.11 -0.07 10.87
C GLU A 77 19.69 -1.32 11.56
N SER A 78 18.97 -2.45 11.58
CA SER A 78 19.34 -3.61 12.40
C SER A 78 19.37 -3.41 13.92
N LYS A 79 18.65 -2.39 14.45
CA LYS A 79 18.57 -2.08 15.90
C LYS A 79 17.13 -2.16 16.42
N ALA A 80 16.99 -2.34 17.74
CA ALA A 80 15.68 -2.48 18.40
C ALA A 80 14.91 -1.16 18.40
N GLU A 81 15.58 -0.07 18.78
CA GLU A 81 14.96 1.25 18.96
C GLU A 81 14.42 1.83 17.65
N SER A 82 15.21 1.72 16.58
CA SER A 82 14.81 2.12 15.23
C SER A 82 13.71 1.22 14.66
N ALA A 83 13.68 -0.07 15.01
CA ALA A 83 12.57 -0.95 14.61
C ALA A 83 11.25 -0.54 15.28
N THR A 84 11.26 -0.22 16.58
CA THR A 84 10.08 0.30 17.28
C THR A 84 9.65 1.66 16.73
N ALA A 85 10.60 2.57 16.46
CA ALA A 85 10.30 3.87 15.87
C ALA A 85 9.70 3.75 14.47
N ALA A 86 10.25 2.87 13.63
CA ALA A 86 9.72 2.55 12.30
C ALA A 86 8.29 1.99 12.39
N ALA A 87 8.04 1.08 13.34
CA ALA A 87 6.70 0.52 13.55
C ALA A 87 5.69 1.61 13.93
N LEU A 88 6.03 2.45 14.92
CA LEU A 88 5.18 3.57 15.35
C LEU A 88 4.90 4.56 14.21
N LYS A 89 5.90 4.86 13.38
CA LYS A 89 5.72 5.73 12.21
C LYS A 89 4.74 5.12 11.20
N LEU A 90 4.94 3.84 10.85
CA LEU A 90 4.08 3.13 9.92
C LEU A 90 2.62 3.07 10.42
N ILE A 91 2.43 2.85 11.72
CA ILE A 91 1.11 2.78 12.37
C ILE A 91 0.47 4.18 12.45
N ALA A 92 1.14 5.12 13.11
CA ALA A 92 0.54 6.38 13.52
C ALA A 92 0.58 7.49 12.46
N GLN A 93 1.61 7.49 11.60
CA GLN A 93 1.79 8.54 10.59
C GLN A 93 1.33 8.06 9.21
N ASP A 94 1.78 6.87 8.80
CA ASP A 94 1.50 6.36 7.46
C ASP A 94 0.14 5.68 7.35
N GLY A 95 -0.39 5.19 8.48
CA GLY A 95 -1.69 4.54 8.57
C GLY A 95 -1.74 3.26 7.73
N VAL A 96 -0.70 2.42 7.84
CA VAL A 96 -0.65 1.16 7.09
C VAL A 96 -1.67 0.17 7.63
N LEU A 97 -2.29 -0.60 6.72
CA LEU A 97 -3.23 -1.66 7.11
C LEU A 97 -2.50 -2.87 7.71
N ALA A 98 -1.31 -3.13 7.19
CA ALA A 98 -0.47 -4.25 7.60
C ALA A 98 1.00 -3.84 7.55
N MET A 99 1.81 -4.52 8.36
CA MET A 99 3.26 -4.34 8.40
C MET A 99 3.95 -5.69 8.13
N ILE A 100 5.00 -5.65 7.33
CA ILE A 100 5.85 -6.80 7.02
C ILE A 100 7.24 -6.59 7.62
N GLY A 101 7.78 -7.64 8.23
CA GLY A 101 8.99 -7.60 9.06
C GLY A 101 8.66 -7.30 10.53
N PRO A 102 9.68 -7.03 11.37
CA PRO A 102 11.12 -7.07 11.10
C PRO A 102 11.69 -8.47 10.84
N GLN A 103 12.85 -8.55 10.18
CA GLN A 103 13.43 -9.83 9.74
C GLN A 103 14.16 -10.61 10.83
N SER A 104 14.73 -9.93 11.84
CA SER A 104 15.40 -10.60 12.95
C SER A 104 14.62 -10.45 14.25
N SER A 105 14.66 -11.47 15.12
CA SER A 105 13.94 -11.45 16.41
C SER A 105 14.36 -10.29 17.31
N LYS A 106 15.64 -9.87 17.26
CA LYS A 106 16.14 -8.72 18.02
C LYS A 106 15.44 -7.39 17.67
N GLN A 107 14.88 -7.29 16.47
CA GLN A 107 14.08 -6.15 16.02
C GLN A 107 12.58 -6.43 16.19
N ALA A 108 12.14 -7.65 15.87
CA ALA A 108 10.73 -8.00 15.79
C ALA A 108 10.03 -8.05 17.14
N ILE A 109 10.71 -8.54 18.19
CA ILE A 109 10.15 -8.57 19.54
C ILE A 109 9.79 -7.15 20.01
N PRO A 110 10.73 -6.17 20.08
CA PRO A 110 10.41 -4.82 20.55
C PRO A 110 9.50 -4.03 19.59
N ALA A 111 9.52 -4.33 18.29
CA ALA A 111 8.60 -3.71 17.34
C ALA A 111 7.16 -4.25 17.46
N GLY A 112 6.97 -5.46 17.97
CA GLY A 112 5.65 -6.06 18.18
C GLY A 112 4.95 -5.65 19.48
N GLU A 113 5.63 -4.88 20.33
CA GLU A 113 5.09 -4.34 21.59
C GLU A 113 4.32 -3.03 21.39
N VAL A 114 4.33 -2.45 20.18
CA VAL A 114 3.74 -1.15 19.84
C VAL A 114 2.57 -1.21 18.88
#